data_AF-A0A1U9KNZ6-F1
#
_entry.id   AF-A0A1U9KNZ6-F1
#
_cell.length_a   1.000
_cell.length_b   1.000
_cell.length_c   1.000
_cell.angle_alpha   90.00
_cell.angle_beta   90.00
_cell.angle_gamma   90.00
#
_symmetry.space_group_name_H-M   'P 1'
#
loop_
_entity.id
_entity.type
_entity.pdbx_description
1 polymer ?
#
loop_
_entity_poly.entity_id
_entity_poly.type
_entity_poly.pdbx_seq_one_letter_code
_entity_poly.pdbx_strand_id
1 'polypeptide(L)'
;MLAAAPAFLAAAHGQDVAPPPHEMHGPHGRMMMPMLAGIDLTKQQREKLHALWKSHHGDMRASWHRERDLDDQIAAVLMADGTVDRARLTALFQQKDALRAQAEQASIDDAIQVHDILTPQQLAQARATHAKLEGLEQQIHDLLKPPHDDVDAPQPD
;
A
#
# COMPACT_ATOMS: atom_id res chain seq x y z
N MET A 1 53.31 -45.68 12.93
CA MET A 1 52.08 -45.90 12.13
C MET A 1 50.87 -45.57 12.99
N LEU A 2 49.79 -45.11 12.35
CA LEU A 2 48.61 -44.41 12.90
C LEU A 2 48.87 -42.94 13.28
N ALA A 3 48.01 -41.97 12.99
CA ALA A 3 46.93 -41.79 12.01
C ALA A 3 46.57 -40.29 12.15
N ALA A 4 46.56 -39.51 11.09
CA ALA A 4 46.10 -38.12 11.12
C ALA A 4 45.19 -37.88 9.93
N ALA A 5 43.88 -37.95 10.17
CA ALA A 5 42.87 -37.54 9.21
C ALA A 5 42.69 -36.02 9.32
N PRO A 6 42.74 -35.25 8.22
CA PRO A 6 42.25 -33.89 8.23
C PRO A 6 40.72 -33.91 8.08
N ALA A 7 40.03 -33.45 9.13
CA ALA A 7 38.61 -33.12 9.05
C ALA A 7 38.45 -31.88 8.15
N PHE A 8 37.81 -32.05 7.00
CA PHE A 8 37.28 -30.92 6.23
C PHE A 8 36.08 -30.35 6.99
N LEU A 9 36.27 -29.22 7.67
CA LEU A 9 35.15 -28.36 8.05
C LEU A 9 34.68 -27.65 6.78
N ALA A 10 33.59 -28.16 6.20
CA ALA A 10 32.84 -27.46 5.16
C ALA A 10 32.25 -26.19 5.78
N ALA A 11 32.79 -25.04 5.39
CA ALA A 11 32.20 -23.74 5.65
C ALA A 11 30.90 -23.62 4.84
N ALA A 12 29.78 -24.05 5.42
CA ALA A 12 28.46 -23.72 4.92
C ALA A 12 28.24 -22.22 5.09
N HIS A 13 28.57 -21.46 4.04
CA HIS A 13 28.11 -20.08 3.88
C HIS A 13 26.61 -20.13 3.57
N GLY A 14 25.80 -20.33 4.60
CA GLY A 14 24.38 -19.97 4.55
C GLY A 14 24.33 -18.46 4.46
N GLN A 15 24.25 -17.94 3.23
CA GLN A 15 23.87 -16.55 3.02
C GLN A 15 22.40 -16.46 3.45
N ASP A 16 22.18 -16.01 4.68
CA ASP A 16 20.90 -15.43 5.10
C ASP A 16 20.65 -14.21 4.23
N VAL A 17 20.06 -14.45 3.06
CA VAL A 17 19.46 -13.38 2.27
C VAL A 17 18.22 -12.98 3.04
N ALA A 18 18.38 -12.02 3.95
CA ALA A 18 17.26 -11.39 4.61
C ALA A 18 16.26 -10.97 3.51
N PRO A 19 14.97 -11.32 3.64
CA PRO A 19 13.97 -10.87 2.67
C PRO A 19 14.02 -9.34 2.62
N PRO A 20 13.88 -8.73 1.42
CA PRO A 20 13.87 -7.28 1.30
C PRO A 20 12.80 -6.71 2.24
N PRO A 21 13.06 -5.57 2.90
CA PRO A 21 12.08 -4.97 3.79
C PRO A 21 10.78 -4.79 3.02
N HIS A 22 9.71 -5.42 3.51
CA HIS A 22 8.38 -5.14 3.02
C HIS A 22 8.15 -3.63 3.18
N GLU A 23 8.17 -2.89 2.08
CA GLU A 23 7.74 -1.51 2.06
C GLU A 23 6.29 -1.50 2.53
N MET A 24 6.08 -1.07 3.77
CA MET A 24 4.78 -0.90 4.38
C MET A 24 4.07 0.25 3.69
N HIS A 25 3.60 0.00 2.47
CA HIS A 25 2.68 0.87 1.76
C HIS A 25 1.32 0.72 2.42
N GLY A 26 1.11 1.48 3.50
CA GLY A 26 -0.22 1.74 4.01
C GLY A 26 -1.12 2.30 2.89
N PRO A 27 -2.45 2.20 3.04
CA PRO A 27 -3.42 2.55 2.00
C PRO A 27 -3.23 3.96 1.39
N HIS A 28 -2.61 4.89 2.12
CA HIS A 28 -2.32 6.25 1.64
C HIS A 28 -1.14 6.35 0.66
N GLY A 29 -0.20 5.39 0.64
CA GLY A 29 0.94 5.41 -0.28
C GLY A 29 0.57 5.09 -1.74
N ARG A 30 -0.58 4.43 -1.96
CA ARG A 30 -1.00 4.00 -3.30
C ARG A 30 -1.73 5.07 -4.11
N MET A 31 -2.40 6.05 -3.49
CA MET A 31 -3.12 7.06 -4.25
C MET A 31 -2.22 8.12 -4.90
N MET A 32 -1.09 8.48 -4.27
CA MET A 32 -0.27 9.62 -4.71
C MET A 32 0.85 9.24 -5.69
N MET A 33 1.33 8.00 -5.64
CA MET A 33 2.44 7.53 -6.47
C MET A 33 2.15 7.35 -7.97
N PRO A 34 0.92 7.03 -8.44
CA PRO A 34 0.65 6.87 -9.87
C PRO A 34 0.86 8.18 -10.63
N MET A 35 0.59 9.33 -9.99
CA MET A 35 0.63 10.64 -10.65
C MET A 35 2.05 11.05 -11.05
N LEU A 36 3.08 10.62 -10.30
CA LEU A 36 4.48 10.99 -10.58
C LEU A 36 5.22 9.98 -11.46
N ALA A 37 4.58 8.85 -11.78
CA ALA A 37 5.20 7.80 -12.57
C ALA A 37 5.55 8.30 -13.98
N GLY A 38 6.84 8.18 -14.33
CA GLY A 38 7.33 8.53 -15.67
C GLY A 38 7.32 10.01 -15.99
N ILE A 39 7.33 10.91 -14.99
CA ILE A 39 7.49 12.36 -15.18
C ILE A 39 8.93 12.79 -14.90
N ASP A 40 9.51 13.59 -15.79
CA ASP A 40 10.80 14.22 -15.56
C ASP A 40 10.65 15.47 -14.67
N LEU A 41 10.90 15.31 -13.37
CA LEU A 41 10.88 16.40 -12.41
C LEU A 41 12.17 17.23 -12.47
N THR A 42 12.08 18.54 -12.29
CA THR A 42 13.27 19.38 -12.05
C THR A 42 13.81 19.15 -10.63
N LYS A 43 15.06 19.57 -10.37
CA LYS A 43 15.64 19.50 -9.01
C LYS A 43 14.79 20.26 -7.99
N GLN A 44 14.33 21.46 -8.36
CA GLN A 44 13.50 22.29 -7.48
C GLN A 44 12.14 21.65 -7.18
N GLN A 45 11.50 21.01 -8.17
CA GLN A 45 10.24 20.29 -7.95
C GLN A 45 10.43 19.09 -7.03
N ARG A 46 11.52 18.31 -7.21
CA ARG A 46 11.85 17.20 -6.29
C ARG A 46 12.06 17.67 -4.85
N GLU A 47 12.74 18.79 -4.66
CA GLU A 47 12.95 19.36 -3.32
C GLU A 47 11.63 19.78 -2.67
N LYS A 48 10.71 20.41 -3.43
CA LYS A 48 9.36 20.75 -2.94
C LYS A 48 8.56 19.52 -2.54
N LEU A 49 8.56 18.48 -3.39
CA LEU A 49 7.87 17.22 -3.09
C LEU A 49 8.46 16.51 -1.87
N HIS A 50 9.78 16.51 -1.74
CA HIS A 50 10.43 15.92 -0.57
C HIS A 50 10.08 16.67 0.72
N ALA A 51 10.00 18.00 0.67
CA ALA A 51 9.56 18.79 1.81
C ALA A 51 8.11 18.50 2.20
N LEU A 52 7.22 18.36 1.21
CA LEU A 52 5.82 17.95 1.40
C LEU A 52 5.76 16.59 2.12
N TRP A 53 6.41 15.57 1.59
CA TRP A 53 6.42 14.24 2.21
C TRP A 53 7.03 14.20 3.60
N LYS A 54 8.10 14.96 3.82
CA LYS A 54 8.73 15.04 5.14
C LYS A 54 7.80 15.65 6.19
N SER A 55 7.02 16.67 5.81
CA SER A 55 6.02 17.27 6.71
C SER A 55 4.93 16.26 7.08
N HIS A 56 4.49 15.45 6.10
CA HIS A 56 3.38 14.51 6.28
C HIS A 56 3.76 13.22 7.01
N HIS A 57 5.03 12.81 6.96
CA HIS A 57 5.49 11.56 7.56
C HIS A 57 5.23 11.47 9.07
N GLY A 58 5.31 12.59 9.79
CA GLY A 58 4.99 12.65 11.22
C GLY A 58 3.51 12.36 11.50
N ASP A 59 2.63 13.02 10.75
CA ASP A 59 1.18 12.91 10.89
C ASP A 59 0.68 11.53 10.46
N MET A 60 1.24 10.97 9.39
CA MET A 60 0.94 9.61 8.96
C MET A 60 1.28 8.57 10.04
N ARG A 61 2.45 8.70 10.68
CA ARG A 61 2.84 7.79 11.76
C ARG A 61 1.88 7.89 12.95
N ALA A 62 1.52 9.10 13.34
CA ALA A 62 0.55 9.33 14.41
C ALA A 62 -0.85 8.79 14.07
N SER A 63 -1.28 8.93 12.81
CA SER A 63 -2.55 8.36 12.32
C SER A 63 -2.54 6.83 12.38
N TRP A 64 -1.46 6.19 11.90
CA TRP A 64 -1.32 4.73 11.94
C TRP A 64 -1.38 4.16 13.35
N HIS A 65 -0.69 4.81 14.30
CA HIS A 65 -0.76 4.42 15.71
C HIS A 65 -2.20 4.53 16.26
N ARG A 66 -2.92 5.61 15.93
CA ARG A 66 -4.32 5.79 16.35
C ARG A 66 -5.25 4.73 15.75
N GLU A 67 -5.10 4.38 14.47
CA GLU A 67 -5.92 3.32 13.85
C GLU A 67 -5.65 1.97 14.50
N ARG A 68 -4.37 1.64 14.76
CA ARG A 68 -4.00 0.40 15.45
C ARG A 68 -4.58 0.33 16.86
N ASP A 69 -4.51 1.40 17.63
CA ASP A 69 -5.06 1.44 18.98
C ASP A 69 -6.60 1.31 18.99
N LEU A 70 -7.28 1.79 17.94
CA LEU A 70 -8.72 1.56 17.75
C LEU A 70 -9.02 0.10 17.41
N ASP A 71 -8.20 -0.53 16.56
CA ASP A 71 -8.32 -1.94 16.22
C ASP A 71 -8.10 -2.86 17.42
N ASP A 72 -7.11 -2.55 18.26
CA ASP A 72 -6.87 -3.28 19.51
C ASP A 72 -8.06 -3.17 20.46
N GLN A 73 -8.70 -1.98 20.56
CA GLN A 73 -9.91 -1.79 21.36
C GLN A 73 -11.12 -2.54 20.79
N ILE A 74 -11.30 -2.56 19.47
CA ILE A 74 -12.38 -3.33 18.82
C ILE A 74 -12.18 -4.82 19.11
N ALA A 75 -10.96 -5.34 18.95
CA ALA A 75 -10.63 -6.72 19.27
C ALA A 75 -10.91 -7.03 20.75
N ALA A 76 -10.52 -6.15 21.67
CA ALA A 76 -10.77 -6.34 23.10
C ALA A 76 -12.28 -6.43 23.44
N VAL A 77 -13.13 -5.62 22.80
CA VAL A 77 -14.59 -5.68 23.01
C VAL A 77 -15.18 -6.98 22.47
N LEU A 78 -14.67 -7.49 21.35
CA LEU A 78 -15.12 -8.75 20.74
C LEU A 78 -14.65 -9.99 21.50
N MET A 79 -13.49 -9.91 22.16
CA MET A 79 -12.90 -11.00 22.95
C MET A 79 -13.32 -10.98 24.43
N ALA A 80 -14.07 -9.97 24.86
CA ALA A 80 -14.53 -9.87 26.24
C ALA A 80 -15.48 -11.02 26.60
N ASP A 81 -15.37 -11.52 27.82
CA ASP A 81 -16.29 -12.54 28.34
C ASP A 81 -17.72 -11.97 28.43
N GLY A 82 -18.70 -12.78 28.03
CA GLY A 82 -20.12 -12.44 28.10
C GLY A 82 -20.67 -11.81 26.81
N THR A 83 -21.70 -10.98 26.96
CA THR A 83 -22.39 -10.37 25.81
C THR A 83 -21.56 -9.21 25.25
N VAL A 84 -21.29 -9.26 23.95
CA VAL A 84 -20.59 -8.19 23.22
C VAL A 84 -21.34 -6.86 23.33
N ASP A 85 -20.63 -5.82 23.76
CA ASP A 85 -21.16 -4.45 23.81
C ASP A 85 -21.25 -3.82 22.42
N ARG A 86 -22.42 -3.96 21.80
CA ARG A 86 -22.72 -3.39 20.47
C ARG A 86 -22.62 -1.87 20.44
N ALA A 87 -23.00 -1.18 21.52
CA ALA A 87 -22.96 0.29 21.56
C ALA A 87 -21.51 0.77 21.57
N ARG A 88 -20.65 0.12 22.36
CA ARG A 88 -19.21 0.40 22.38
C ARG A 88 -18.55 0.10 21.03
N LEU A 89 -18.86 -1.03 20.39
CA LEU A 89 -18.35 -1.32 19.04
C LEU A 89 -18.74 -0.25 18.03
N THR A 90 -20.00 0.16 18.03
CA THR A 90 -20.50 1.20 17.11
C THR A 90 -19.71 2.51 17.29
N ALA A 91 -19.46 2.92 18.54
CA ALA A 91 -18.67 4.12 18.83
C ALA A 91 -17.19 3.99 18.41
N LEU A 92 -16.59 2.80 18.51
CA LEU A 92 -15.22 2.57 18.05
C LEU A 92 -15.12 2.61 16.52
N PHE A 93 -16.07 2.00 15.81
CA PHE A 93 -16.13 2.10 14.35
C PHE A 93 -16.32 3.54 13.87
N GLN A 94 -17.21 4.31 14.50
CA GLN A 94 -17.38 5.73 14.17
C GLN A 94 -16.10 6.55 14.35
N GLN A 95 -15.31 6.29 15.39
CA GLN A 95 -14.01 6.95 15.58
C GLN A 95 -13.01 6.57 14.48
N LYS A 96 -13.00 5.29 14.09
CA LYS A 96 -12.14 4.78 13.02
C LYS A 96 -12.52 5.38 11.66
N ASP A 97 -13.81 5.48 11.36
CA ASP A 97 -14.31 6.11 10.13
C ASP A 97 -13.96 7.60 10.10
N ALA A 98 -14.08 8.31 11.21
CA ALA A 98 -13.68 9.72 11.31
C ALA A 98 -12.16 9.91 11.09
N LEU A 99 -11.33 9.02 11.66
CA LEU A 99 -9.88 9.04 11.44
C LEU A 99 -9.53 8.81 9.96
N ARG A 100 -10.19 7.84 9.31
CA ARG A 100 -10.01 7.56 7.88
C ARG A 100 -10.44 8.72 7.01
N ALA A 101 -11.58 9.35 7.30
CA ALA A 101 -12.05 10.52 6.57
C ALA A 101 -11.05 11.70 6.68
N GLN A 102 -10.43 11.92 7.84
CA GLN A 102 -9.38 12.93 7.99
C GLN A 102 -8.15 12.61 7.14
N ALA A 103 -7.72 11.35 7.12
CA ALA A 103 -6.57 10.93 6.32
C ALA A 103 -6.84 11.00 4.81
N GLU A 104 -8.06 10.71 4.38
CA GLU A 104 -8.52 10.90 2.99
C GLU A 104 -8.45 12.38 2.60
N GLN A 105 -8.98 13.28 3.44
CA GLN A 105 -8.92 14.72 3.17
C GLN A 105 -7.48 15.23 3.06
N ALA A 106 -6.59 14.80 3.95
CA ALA A 106 -5.17 15.13 3.86
C ALA A 106 -4.54 14.62 2.55
N SER A 107 -4.93 13.42 2.09
CA SER A 107 -4.47 12.86 0.82
C SER A 107 -4.95 13.66 -0.39
N ILE A 108 -6.18 14.20 -0.34
CA ILE A 108 -6.71 15.10 -1.37
C ILE A 108 -5.92 16.41 -1.40
N ASP A 109 -5.65 17.00 -0.23
CA ASP A 109 -4.90 18.25 -0.13
C ASP A 109 -3.46 18.08 -0.64
N ASP A 110 -2.85 16.91 -0.40
CA ASP A 110 -1.55 16.54 -0.95
C ASP A 110 -1.58 16.40 -2.47
N ALA A 111 -2.63 15.76 -3.02
CA ALA A 111 -2.81 15.62 -4.46
C ALA A 111 -2.84 16.98 -5.17
N ILE A 112 -3.55 17.94 -4.58
CA ILE A 112 -3.66 19.31 -5.09
C ILE A 112 -2.30 20.00 -5.05
N GLN A 113 -1.56 19.88 -3.94
CA GLN A 113 -0.22 20.47 -3.83
C GLN A 113 0.77 19.86 -4.83
N VAL A 114 0.71 18.54 -5.04
CA VAL A 114 1.52 17.85 -6.05
C VAL A 114 1.17 18.37 -7.45
N HIS A 115 -0.12 18.46 -7.78
CA HIS A 115 -0.60 19.00 -9.05
C HIS A 115 -0.02 20.41 -9.31
N ASP A 116 -0.05 21.29 -8.32
CA ASP A 116 0.39 22.69 -8.45
C ASP A 116 1.92 22.85 -8.58
N ILE A 117 2.69 21.83 -8.21
CA ILE A 117 4.15 21.78 -8.42
C ILE A 117 4.47 21.45 -9.89
N LEU A 118 3.60 20.72 -10.58
CA LEU A 118 3.83 20.22 -11.93
C LEU A 118 3.48 21.26 -12.98
N THR A 119 4.22 21.23 -14.09
CA THR A 119 3.90 22.03 -15.29
C THR A 119 2.78 21.38 -16.11
N PRO A 120 2.06 22.14 -16.97
CA PRO A 120 1.05 21.58 -17.86
C PRO A 120 1.56 20.44 -18.75
N GLN A 121 2.82 20.53 -19.20
CA GLN A 121 3.46 19.48 -20.00
C GLN A 121 3.69 18.21 -19.16
N GLN A 122 4.18 18.35 -17.93
CA GLN A 122 4.37 17.22 -17.01
C GLN A 122 3.05 16.56 -16.64
N LEU A 123 1.98 17.34 -16.45
CA LEU A 123 0.63 16.81 -16.23
C LEU A 123 0.10 16.04 -17.46
N ALA A 124 0.42 16.50 -18.67
CA ALA A 124 0.08 15.77 -19.90
C ALA A 124 0.84 14.43 -19.99
N GLN A 125 2.11 14.42 -19.63
CA GLN A 125 2.92 13.20 -19.53
C GLN A 125 2.36 12.23 -18.48
N ALA A 126 1.96 12.74 -17.31
CA ALA A 126 1.31 11.98 -16.24
C ALA A 126 0.07 11.23 -16.78
N ARG A 127 -0.85 11.96 -17.44
CA ARG A 127 -2.07 11.40 -18.03
C ARG A 127 -1.77 10.34 -19.08
N ALA A 128 -0.77 10.58 -19.92
CA ALA A 128 -0.38 9.61 -20.94
C ALA A 128 0.21 8.33 -20.33
N THR A 129 0.99 8.43 -19.25
CA THR A 129 1.49 7.27 -18.51
C THR A 129 0.35 6.51 -17.84
N HIS A 130 -0.57 7.22 -17.18
CA HIS A 130 -1.72 6.62 -16.51
C HIS A 130 -2.58 5.78 -17.46
N ALA A 131 -2.96 6.35 -18.61
CA ALA A 131 -3.77 5.65 -19.61
C ALA A 131 -3.08 4.38 -20.14
N LYS A 132 -1.74 4.38 -20.22
CA LYS A 132 -0.98 3.18 -20.60
C LYS A 132 -1.00 2.12 -19.49
N LEU A 133 -0.85 2.54 -18.23
CA LEU A 133 -0.89 1.63 -17.08
C LEU A 133 -2.26 0.97 -16.96
N GLU A 134 -3.35 1.72 -17.10
CA GLU A 134 -4.72 1.16 -17.13
C GLU A 134 -4.89 0.16 -18.27
N GLY A 135 -4.40 0.48 -19.46
CA GLY A 135 -4.43 -0.45 -20.60
C GLY A 135 -3.64 -1.73 -20.37
N LEU A 136 -2.53 -1.68 -19.62
CA LEU A 136 -1.74 -2.84 -19.24
C LEU A 136 -2.43 -3.68 -18.16
N GLU A 137 -3.03 -3.03 -17.16
CA GLU A 137 -3.81 -3.71 -16.12
C GLU A 137 -4.98 -4.48 -16.74
N GLN A 138 -5.70 -3.87 -17.69
CA GLN A 138 -6.78 -4.55 -18.41
C GLN A 138 -6.27 -5.78 -19.18
N GLN A 139 -5.13 -5.67 -19.87
CA GLN A 139 -4.54 -6.80 -20.58
C GLN A 139 -4.15 -7.94 -19.63
N ILE A 140 -3.56 -7.62 -18.47
CA ILE A 140 -3.22 -8.61 -17.45
C ILE A 140 -4.50 -9.28 -16.93
N HIS A 141 -5.52 -8.48 -16.61
CA HIS A 141 -6.81 -9.00 -16.16
C HIS A 141 -7.43 -9.96 -17.19
N ASP A 142 -7.42 -9.59 -18.47
CA ASP A 142 -8.00 -10.40 -19.53
C ASP A 142 -7.23 -11.72 -19.75
N LEU A 143 -5.89 -11.69 -19.62
CA LEU A 143 -5.05 -12.89 -19.69
C LEU A 143 -5.25 -13.84 -18.48
N LEU A 144 -5.53 -13.28 -17.30
CA LEU A 144 -5.75 -14.04 -16.08
C LEU A 144 -7.20 -14.46 -15.86
N LYS A 145 -8.12 -13.96 -16.69
CA LYS A 145 -9.52 -14.36 -16.66
C LYS A 145 -9.57 -15.87 -16.94
N PRO A 146 -10.13 -16.69 -16.04
CA PRO A 146 -10.28 -18.11 -16.32
C PRO A 146 -11.12 -18.29 -17.60
N PRO A 147 -10.81 -19.29 -18.45
CA PRO A 147 -11.67 -19.61 -19.57
C PRO A 147 -13.09 -19.81 -19.04
N HIS A 148 -14.07 -19.20 -19.69
CA HIS A 148 -15.46 -19.48 -19.37
C HIS A 148 -15.66 -20.98 -19.56
N ASP A 149 -15.97 -21.70 -18.48
CA ASP A 149 -16.68 -22.94 -18.63
C ASP A 149 -18.01 -22.56 -19.29
N ASP A 150 -18.22 -23.00 -20.54
CA ASP A 150 -19.54 -23.03 -21.17
C ASP A 150 -20.44 -23.99 -20.36
N VAL A 151 -20.78 -23.65 -19.13
CA VAL A 151 -21.89 -24.23 -18.35
C VAL A 151 -23.19 -23.58 -18.78
N ASP A 152 -23.41 -23.57 -20.10
CA ASP A 152 -24.71 -23.36 -20.73
C ASP A 152 -24.82 -24.27 -21.97
N ALA A 153 -24.17 -25.45 -21.93
CA ALA A 153 -24.54 -26.53 -22.82
C ALA A 153 -26.02 -26.88 -22.58
N PRO A 154 -26.88 -26.84 -23.62
CA PRO A 154 -28.29 -27.18 -23.46
C PRO A 154 -28.40 -28.60 -22.92
N GLN A 155 -29.08 -28.74 -21.79
CA GLN A 155 -29.35 -30.02 -21.16
C GLN A 155 -30.24 -30.83 -22.13
N PRO A 156 -29.82 -32.03 -22.58
CA PRO A 156 -30.64 -32.83 -23.48
C PRO A 156 -31.90 -33.31 -22.75
N ASP A 157 -33.04 -33.18 -23.44
CA ASP A 157 -34.39 -33.58 -23.00
C ASP A 157 -34.48 -35.06 -22.56
#